data_AF-A0AAW5KKP7-F1
#
_entry.id   AF-A0AAW5KKP7-F1
#
_cell.length_a   1.000
_cell.length_b   1.000
_cell.length_c   1.000
_cell.angle_alpha   90.00
_cell.angle_beta   90.00
_cell.angle_gamma   90.00
#
_symmetry.space_group_name_H-M   'P 1'
#
loop_
_entity.id
_entity.type
_entity.pdbx_description
1 polymer ?
#
loop_
_entity_poly.entity_id
_entity_poly.type
_entity_poly.pdbx_seq_one_letter_code
_entity_poly.pdbx_strand_id
1 'polypeptide(L)'
;MLVCFYILSREAAETAGKLADVSGNIKNSQVILIDAGHGGVDSGMVGVNDLKEMGINLEISMKLKAILEKKGFAVVMTREEDRGLYEENTKN
;
A
#
# COMPACT_ATOMS: atom_id res chain seq x y z
N MET A 1 -34.78 -12.03 34.41
CA MET A 1 -34.99 -10.76 33.69
C MET A 1 -33.78 -9.82 33.80
N LEU A 2 -33.33 -9.44 35.00
CA LEU A 2 -32.17 -8.53 35.20
C LEU A 2 -30.83 -9.02 34.60
N VAL A 3 -30.54 -10.33 34.69
CA VAL A 3 -29.30 -10.91 34.14
C VAL A 3 -29.25 -10.79 32.62
N CYS A 4 -30.37 -11.02 31.93
CA CYS A 4 -30.45 -10.86 30.47
C CYS A 4 -30.28 -9.39 30.06
N PHE A 5 -30.85 -8.44 30.81
CA PHE A 5 -30.63 -7.01 30.57
C PHE A 5 -29.14 -6.65 30.70
N TYR A 6 -28.46 -7.15 31.72
CA TYR A 6 -27.02 -6.91 31.90
C TYR A 6 -26.18 -7.48 30.75
N ILE A 7 -26.47 -8.71 30.30
CA ILE A 7 -25.76 -9.34 29.17
C ILE A 7 -26.01 -8.56 27.88
N LEU A 8 -27.27 -8.23 27.57
CA LEU A 8 -27.63 -7.48 26.36
C LEU A 8 -27.01 -6.07 26.36
N SER A 9 -26.99 -5.39 27.51
CA SER A 9 -26.34 -4.08 27.64
C SER A 9 -24.83 -4.16 27.43
N ARG A 10 -24.16 -5.22 27.89
CA ARG A 10 -22.72 -5.43 27.62
C ARG A 10 -22.45 -5.70 26.15
N GLU A 11 -23.22 -6.59 25.53
CA GLU A 11 -23.08 -6.93 24.11
C GLU A 11 -23.28 -5.68 23.22
N ALA A 12 -24.27 -4.86 23.57
CA ALA A 12 -24.55 -3.60 22.89
C ALA A 12 -23.42 -2.58 23.05
N ALA A 13 -22.84 -2.45 24.25
CA ALA A 13 -21.72 -1.55 24.52
C ALA A 13 -20.45 -1.99 23.77
N GLU A 14 -20.15 -3.30 23.74
CA GLU A 14 -19.02 -3.84 22.97
C GLU A 14 -19.20 -3.64 21.46
N THR A 15 -20.42 -3.83 20.96
CA THR A 15 -20.75 -3.60 19.54
C THR A 15 -20.66 -2.11 19.18
N ALA A 16 -21.12 -1.22 20.06
CA ALA A 16 -21.00 0.23 19.88
C ALA A 16 -19.53 0.70 19.93
N GLY A 17 -18.71 0.12 20.82
CA GLY A 17 -17.27 0.39 20.88
C GLY A 17 -16.55 -0.06 19.61
N LYS A 18 -16.88 -1.24 19.06
CA LYS A 18 -16.38 -1.70 17.76
C LYS A 18 -16.85 -0.81 16.60
N LEU A 19 -18.11 -0.39 16.59
CA LEU A 19 -18.61 0.54 15.56
C LEU A 19 -17.93 1.90 15.63
N ALA A 20 -17.67 2.42 16.83
CA ALA A 20 -16.96 3.68 17.04
C ALA A 20 -15.48 3.56 16.63
N ASP A 21 -14.84 2.41 16.87
CA ASP A 21 -13.48 2.14 16.40
C ASP A 21 -13.41 1.99 14.87
N VAL A 22 -14.42 1.37 14.24
CA VAL A 22 -14.54 1.30 12.77
C VAL A 22 -14.84 2.68 12.17
N SER A 23 -15.75 3.45 12.77
CA SER A 23 -16.11 4.80 12.29
C SER A 23 -15.03 5.85 12.59
N GLY A 24 -14.29 5.69 13.68
CA GLY A 24 -13.16 6.54 14.09
C GLY A 24 -11.84 6.18 13.40
N ASN A 25 -11.74 4.97 12.80
CA ASN A 25 -10.66 4.58 11.90
C ASN A 25 -10.86 5.01 10.44
N ILE A 26 -11.87 5.84 10.15
CA ILE A 26 -11.76 6.80 9.04
C ILE A 26 -10.77 7.91 9.45
N LYS A 27 -9.55 7.49 9.86
CA LYS A 27 -8.37 8.33 9.95
C LYS A 27 -7.99 8.63 8.51
N ASN A 28 -8.50 9.76 8.01
CA ASN A 28 -7.84 10.58 7.00
C ASN A 28 -6.98 9.77 6.00
N SER A 29 -7.63 9.05 5.08
CA SER A 29 -7.07 8.36 3.90
C SER A 29 -5.56 8.11 3.96
N GLN A 30 -5.07 7.21 4.82
CA GLN A 30 -3.65 6.88 4.82
C GLN A 30 -3.29 6.23 3.47
N VAL A 31 -2.48 6.94 2.70
CA VAL A 31 -1.94 6.46 1.43
C VAL A 31 -0.56 5.88 1.68
N ILE A 32 -0.32 4.68 1.15
CA ILE A 32 1.00 4.07 1.11
C ILE A 32 1.64 4.43 -0.23
N LEU A 33 2.78 5.12 -0.20
CA LEU A 33 3.61 5.36 -1.38
C LEU A 33 4.66 4.24 -1.50
N ILE A 34 4.69 3.56 -2.63
CA ILE A 34 5.71 2.57 -2.97
C ILE A 34 6.66 3.18 -4.00
N ASP A 35 7.95 3.13 -3.72
CA ASP A 35 8.98 3.56 -4.67
C ASP A 35 9.61 2.36 -5.37
N ALA A 36 9.38 2.24 -6.68
CA ALA A 36 10.07 1.25 -7.50
C ALA A 36 11.38 1.86 -8.00
N GLY A 37 12.47 1.63 -7.26
CA GLY A 37 13.78 2.21 -7.57
C GLY A 37 14.26 1.94 -9.00
N HIS A 38 15.12 2.84 -9.50
CA HIS A 38 15.65 2.86 -10.87
C HIS A 38 14.56 2.99 -11.94
N GLY A 39 14.88 2.76 -13.21
CA GLY A 39 13.94 2.78 -14.35
C GLY A 39 14.43 3.61 -15.53
N GLY A 40 13.99 3.24 -16.74
CA GLY A 40 14.41 3.89 -17.97
C GLY A 40 15.90 3.66 -18.26
N VAL A 41 16.68 4.74 -18.33
CA VAL A 41 18.12 4.69 -18.63
C VAL A 41 18.93 4.18 -17.44
N ASP A 42 18.44 4.39 -16.22
CA ASP A 42 19.08 3.85 -15.02
C ASP A 42 18.59 2.43 -14.76
N SER A 43 19.40 1.43 -15.10
CA SER A 43 19.09 0.02 -14.87
C SER A 43 19.27 -0.43 -13.43
N GLY A 44 19.93 0.39 -12.59
CA GLY A 44 20.50 -0.05 -11.34
C GLY A 44 21.56 -1.13 -11.55
N MET A 45 21.70 -2.02 -10.56
CA MET A 45 22.63 -3.15 -10.64
C MET A 45 22.25 -4.12 -11.77
N VAL A 46 23.27 -4.59 -12.50
CA VAL A 46 23.11 -5.63 -13.54
C VAL A 46 23.74 -6.92 -13.06
N GLY A 47 22.91 -7.95 -12.90
CA GLY A 47 23.32 -9.29 -12.50
C GLY A 47 23.75 -10.17 -13.67
N VAL A 48 23.86 -11.47 -13.38
CA VAL A 48 24.13 -12.48 -14.41
C VAL A 48 23.02 -12.50 -15.47
N ASN A 49 23.37 -12.81 -16.72
CA ASN A 49 22.43 -12.88 -17.84
C ASN A 49 21.65 -11.58 -18.11
N ASP A 50 22.25 -10.41 -17.89
CA ASP A 50 21.62 -9.09 -18.07
C ASP A 50 20.35 -8.88 -17.21
N LEU A 51 20.31 -9.51 -16.04
CA LEU A 51 19.22 -9.32 -15.08
C LEU A 51 19.31 -7.92 -14.44
N LYS A 52 18.40 -7.02 -14.82
CA LYS A 52 18.41 -5.62 -14.36
C LYS A 52 17.58 -5.43 -13.11
N GLU A 53 18.15 -4.76 -12.12
CA GLU A 53 17.50 -4.42 -10.85
C GLU A 53 16.17 -3.68 -11.04
N MET A 54 16.12 -2.72 -11.98
CA MET A 54 14.91 -1.93 -12.25
C MET A 54 13.66 -2.78 -12.54
N GLY A 55 13.84 -3.93 -13.23
CA GLY A 55 12.75 -4.83 -13.59
C GLY A 55 12.27 -5.63 -12.37
N ILE A 56 13.20 -6.12 -11.56
CA ILE A 56 12.90 -6.83 -10.30
C ILE A 56 12.15 -5.88 -9.34
N ASN A 57 12.65 -4.66 -9.17
CA ASN A 57 12.04 -3.66 -8.29
C ASN A 57 10.61 -3.32 -8.75
N LEU A 58 10.38 -3.15 -10.05
CA LEU A 58 9.04 -2.89 -10.58
C LEU A 58 8.09 -4.07 -10.32
N GLU A 59 8.53 -5.30 -10.62
CA GLU A 59 7.72 -6.49 -10.45
C GLU A 59 7.32 -6.72 -9.00
N ILE A 60 8.28 -6.57 -8.06
CA ILE A 60 8.02 -6.70 -6.63
C ILE A 60 7.07 -5.61 -6.14
N SER A 61 7.28 -4.35 -6.55
CA SER A 61 6.43 -3.22 -6.17
C SER A 61 4.98 -3.39 -6.65
N MET A 62 4.77 -3.88 -7.87
CA MET A 62 3.42 -4.18 -8.39
C MET A 62 2.72 -5.28 -7.59
N LYS A 63 3.44 -6.34 -7.22
CA LYS A 63 2.90 -7.41 -6.35
C LYS A 63 2.54 -6.87 -4.97
N LEU A 64 3.40 -6.02 -4.39
CA LEU A 64 3.15 -5.40 -3.09
C LEU A 64 1.93 -4.46 -3.13
N LYS A 65 1.80 -3.62 -4.17
CA LYS A 65 0.63 -2.77 -4.42
C LYS A 65 -0.65 -3.60 -4.40
N ALA A 66 -0.71 -4.67 -5.19
CA ALA A 66 -1.89 -5.53 -5.27
C ALA A 66 -2.27 -6.17 -3.92
N ILE A 67 -1.28 -6.59 -3.12
CA ILE A 67 -1.52 -7.15 -1.78
C ILE A 67 -2.06 -6.10 -0.81
N LEU A 68 -1.51 -4.88 -0.84
CA LEU A 68 -1.92 -3.79 0.05
C LEU A 68 -3.31 -3.24 -0.33
N GLU A 69 -3.59 -3.07 -1.62
CA GLU A 69 -4.92 -2.69 -2.11
C GLU A 69 -5.97 -3.72 -1.72
N LYS A 70 -5.66 -5.02 -1.84
CA LYS A 70 -6.55 -6.11 -1.39
C LYS A 70 -6.83 -6.07 0.12
N LYS A 71 -5.94 -5.49 0.92
CA LYS A 71 -6.11 -5.28 2.36
C LYS A 71 -6.86 -3.98 2.70
N GLY A 72 -7.29 -3.21 1.70
CA GLY A 72 -8.07 -1.98 1.88
C GLY A 72 -7.23 -0.71 2.04
N PHE A 73 -5.92 -0.76 1.73
CA PHE A 73 -5.09 0.44 1.71
C PHE A 73 -5.19 1.17 0.38
N ALA A 74 -5.17 2.50 0.41
CA ALA A 74 -4.90 3.30 -0.78
C ALA A 74 -3.40 3.27 -1.06
N VAL A 75 -3.00 2.89 -2.27
CA VAL A 75 -1.60 2.72 -2.64
C VAL A 75 -1.29 3.51 -3.92
N VAL A 76 -0.16 4.22 -3.91
CA VAL A 76 0.37 4.93 -5.08
C VAL A 76 1.80 4.46 -5.31
N MET A 77 2.22 4.39 -6.56
CA MET A 77 3.60 4.08 -6.95
C MET A 77 4.27 5.28 -7.60
N THR A 78 5.59 5.46 -7.40
CA THR A 78 6.38 6.51 -8.08
C THR A 78 6.42 6.28 -9.60
N ARG A 79 6.43 5.02 -10.03
CA ARG A 79 6.25 4.58 -11.42
C ARG A 79 5.51 3.24 -11.47
N GLU A 80 4.75 3.03 -12.54
CA GLU A 80 4.06 1.76 -12.83
C GLU A 80 4.57 1.08 -14.12
N GLU A 81 5.55 1.71 -14.77
CA GLU A 81 6.15 1.30 -16.03
C GLU A 81 7.67 1.43 -15.95
N ASP A 82 8.36 0.90 -16.96
CA ASP A 82 9.81 1.07 -17.10
C ASP A 82 10.14 2.46 -17.64
N ARG A 83 10.07 3.45 -16.74
CA ARG A 83 10.42 4.84 -16.99
C ARG A 83 11.17 5.40 -15.79
N GLY A 84 12.17 6.24 -16.03
CA GLY A 84 12.79 7.02 -14.97
C GLY A 84 11.87 8.15 -14.50
N LEU A 85 12.22 8.76 -13.37
CA LEU A 85 11.50 9.92 -12.82
C LEU A 85 12.03 11.27 -13.34
N TYR A 86 12.89 11.25 -14.36
CA TYR A 86 13.47 12.43 -15.01
C TYR A 86 12.66 12.84 -16.25
N GLU A 87 12.73 14.12 -16.63
CA GLU A 87 12.16 14.58 -17.91
C GLU A 87 13.04 14.12 -19.09
N GLU A 88 12.45 13.81 -20.25
CA GLU A 88 13.17 13.28 -21.42
C GLU A 88 14.35 14.14 -21.91
N ASN A 89 14.38 15.43 -21.57
CA ASN A 89 15.45 16.36 -21.92
C ASN A 89 16.47 16.62 -20.81
N THR A 90 16.42 15.85 -19.73
CA THR A 90 17.38 15.95 -18.63
C THR A 90 18.69 15.29 -19.07
N LYS A 91 19.71 16.10 -19.39
CA LYS A 91 21.08 15.60 -19.58
C LYS A 91 21.77 15.45 -18.24
N ASN A 92 22.43 14.30 -18.06
CA ASN A 92 23.27 13.96 -16.92
C ASN A 92 24.43 14.96 -16.76
#